data_AF-A0A1D2NJH8-F1
#
_entry.id   AF-A0A1D2NJH8-F1
#
_cell.length_a   1.000
_cell.length_b   1.000
_cell.length_c   1.000
_cell.angle_alpha   90.00
_cell.angle_beta   90.00
_cell.angle_gamma   90.00
#
_symmetry.space_group_name_H-M   'P 1'
#
loop_
_entity.id
_entity.type
_entity.pdbx_description
1 polymer ?
#
loop_
_entity_poly.entity_id
_entity_poly.type
_entity_poly.pdbx_seq_one_letter_code
_entity_poly.pdbx_strand_id
1 'polypeptide(L)'
;MEEKLKRECKAYVEKTFKTFDKFGSASMPKDEVKNLLKVIIPEFEYDQHKEELVELLSQYSKASKYTVHNKTTNQFEVKYLDNTLDFPSVLGITVHFLKKIECKGQNFFSGQTVVKNKDFPGKNQSISHDRRDSKRKLY
;
A
#
# COMPACT_ATOMS: atom_id res chain seq x y z
N MET A 1 10.89 -0.19 -6.40
CA MET A 1 9.98 -0.52 -5.28
C MET A 1 8.57 -0.01 -5.57
N GLU A 2 8.38 1.29 -5.80
CA GLU A 2 7.05 1.88 -6.01
C GLU A 2 6.28 1.29 -7.21
N GLU A 3 6.93 1.07 -8.36
CA GLU A 3 6.26 0.43 -9.49
C GLU A 3 5.89 -1.04 -9.24
N LYS A 4 6.69 -1.74 -8.44
CA LYS A 4 6.42 -3.13 -8.09
C LYS A 4 5.18 -3.21 -7.19
N LEU A 5 5.14 -2.38 -6.15
CA LEU A 5 3.97 -2.20 -5.29
C LEU A 5 2.73 -1.79 -6.07
N LYS A 6 2.85 -0.84 -7.01
CA LYS A 6 1.74 -0.46 -7.89
C LYS A 6 1.20 -1.67 -8.64
N ARG A 7 2.05 -2.51 -9.24
CA ARG A 7 1.61 -3.70 -9.99
C ARG A 7 0.95 -4.75 -9.11
N GLU A 8 1.53 -5.04 -7.95
CA GLU A 8 1.05 -6.08 -7.04
C GLU A 8 -0.24 -5.68 -6.32
N CYS A 9 -0.32 -4.44 -5.86
CA CYS A 9 -1.49 -3.95 -5.11
C CYS A 9 -2.64 -3.52 -6.03
N LYS A 10 -2.40 -3.20 -7.31
CA LYS A 10 -3.43 -2.64 -8.22
C LYS A 10 -4.73 -3.43 -8.21
N ALA A 11 -4.67 -4.75 -8.38
CA ALA A 11 -5.88 -5.58 -8.47
C ALA A 11 -6.71 -5.54 -7.18
N TYR A 12 -6.04 -5.53 -6.02
CA TYR A 12 -6.68 -5.45 -4.72
C TYR A 12 -7.27 -4.05 -4.47
N VAL A 13 -6.50 -3.00 -4.72
CA VAL A 13 -6.95 -1.60 -4.60
C VAL A 13 -8.13 -1.33 -5.54
N GLU A 14 -8.09 -1.85 -6.77
CA GLU A 14 -9.17 -1.69 -7.75
C GLU A 14 -10.47 -2.37 -7.30
N LYS A 15 -10.37 -3.59 -6.74
CA LYS A 15 -11.52 -4.30 -6.19
C LYS A 15 -12.14 -3.50 -5.04
N THR A 16 -11.31 -3.01 -4.12
CA THR A 16 -11.78 -2.19 -2.98
C THR A 16 -12.36 -0.86 -3.48
N PHE A 17 -11.71 -0.19 -4.43
CA PHE A 17 -12.21 1.06 -5.03
C PHE A 17 -13.61 0.88 -5.61
N LYS A 18 -13.84 -0.20 -6.37
CA LYS A 18 -15.15 -0.54 -6.94
C LYS A 18 -16.24 -0.79 -5.89
N THR A 19 -15.89 -1.25 -4.69
CA THR A 19 -16.89 -1.42 -3.61
C THR A 19 -17.37 -0.09 -3.01
N PHE A 20 -16.54 0.94 -3.07
CA PHE A 20 -16.87 2.29 -2.58
C PHE A 20 -17.44 3.18 -3.71
N ASP A 21 -17.10 2.92 -4.97
CA ASP A 21 -17.68 3.61 -6.14
C ASP A 21 -19.14 3.16 -6.40
N LYS A 22 -20.06 3.67 -5.58
CA LYS A 22 -21.51 3.37 -5.66
C LYS A 22 -22.15 3.86 -6.96
N PHE A 23 -21.60 4.89 -7.58
CA PHE A 23 -22.18 5.56 -8.73
C PHE A 23 -21.56 5.13 -10.06
N GLY A 24 -20.51 4.30 -10.03
CA GLY A 24 -19.75 3.93 -11.21
C GLY A 24 -19.11 5.15 -11.89
N SER A 25 -18.81 6.20 -11.11
CA SER A 25 -18.26 7.45 -11.62
C SER A 25 -16.75 7.39 -11.83
N ALA A 26 -16.13 6.23 -11.57
CA ALA A 26 -14.68 6.02 -11.57
C ALA A 26 -13.94 6.99 -10.64
N SER A 27 -14.65 7.50 -9.63
CA SER A 27 -14.17 8.54 -8.71
C SER A 27 -14.77 8.34 -7.33
N MET A 28 -13.98 8.61 -6.30
CA MET A 28 -14.37 8.44 -4.90
C MET A 28 -14.33 9.78 -4.14
N PRO A 29 -15.30 10.07 -3.26
CA PRO A 29 -15.23 11.23 -2.37
C PRO A 29 -14.01 11.19 -1.44
N LYS A 30 -13.41 12.35 -1.13
CA LYS A 30 -12.28 12.47 -0.18
C LYS A 30 -12.50 11.70 1.13
N ASP A 31 -13.70 11.79 1.68
CA ASP A 31 -14.05 11.18 2.97
C ASP A 31 -14.00 9.64 2.93
N GLU A 32 -14.31 9.04 1.78
CA GLU A 32 -14.30 7.59 1.61
C GLU A 32 -12.89 7.03 1.39
N VAL A 33 -11.96 7.84 0.88
CA VAL A 33 -10.55 7.43 0.70
C VAL A 33 -9.91 7.03 2.04
N LYS A 34 -10.27 7.70 3.14
CA LYS A 34 -9.83 7.32 4.49
C LYS A 34 -10.26 5.90 4.86
N ASN A 35 -11.50 5.55 4.54
CA ASN A 35 -12.04 4.22 4.85
C ASN A 35 -11.39 3.15 3.96
N LEU A 36 -11.17 3.46 2.69
CA LEU A 36 -10.45 2.60 1.77
C LEU A 36 -9.01 2.31 2.26
N LEU A 37 -8.30 3.34 2.74
CA LEU A 37 -6.94 3.16 3.29
C LEU A 37 -6.93 2.25 4.52
N LYS A 38 -7.90 2.38 5.44
CA LYS A 38 -8.04 1.49 6.60
C LYS A 38 -8.30 0.03 6.22
N VAL A 39 -9.04 -0.20 5.13
CA VAL A 39 -9.33 -1.55 4.63
C VAL A 39 -8.10 -2.18 3.98
N ILE A 40 -7.32 -1.39 3.23
CA ILE A 40 -6.14 -1.90 2.52
C ILE A 40 -4.95 -2.04 3.46
N ILE A 41 -4.83 -1.13 4.42
CA ILE A 41 -3.73 -1.02 5.36
C ILE A 41 -4.33 -1.00 6.77
N PRO A 42 -4.52 -2.18 7.40
CA PRO A 42 -5.08 -2.24 8.76
C PRO A 42 -4.20 -1.54 9.79
N GLU A 43 -2.88 -1.52 9.56
CA GLU A 43 -1.88 -0.85 10.39
C GLU A 43 -1.83 0.67 10.18
N PHE A 44 -2.72 1.21 9.33
CA PHE A 44 -2.74 2.64 9.04
C PHE A 44 -3.27 3.43 10.24
N GLU A 45 -2.36 3.99 11.01
CA GLU A 45 -2.66 4.94 12.07
C GLU A 45 -3.00 6.32 11.48
N TYR A 46 -4.31 6.56 11.31
CA TYR A 46 -4.82 7.82 10.75
C TYR A 46 -4.29 9.06 11.48
N ASP A 47 -4.18 9.01 12.81
CA ASP A 47 -3.81 10.18 13.61
C ASP A 47 -2.34 10.59 13.39
N GLN A 48 -1.45 9.64 13.08
CA GLN A 48 -0.05 9.93 12.76
C GLN A 48 0.13 10.52 11.35
N HIS A 49 -0.78 10.21 10.42
CA HIS A 49 -0.66 10.53 9.00
C HIS A 49 -1.73 11.51 8.49
N LYS A 50 -2.48 12.13 9.41
CA LYS A 50 -3.64 12.96 9.09
C LYS A 50 -3.29 14.15 8.21
N GLU A 51 -2.27 14.92 8.58
CA GLU A 51 -1.87 16.14 7.85
C GLU A 51 -1.40 15.81 6.43
N GLU A 52 -0.50 14.85 6.31
CA GLU A 52 0.01 14.35 5.02
C GLU A 52 -1.12 13.80 4.13
N LEU A 53 -2.08 13.06 4.70
CA LEU A 53 -3.22 12.57 3.94
C LEU A 53 -4.09 13.73 3.44
N VAL A 54 -4.33 14.75 4.25
CA VAL A 54 -5.13 15.93 3.86
C VAL A 54 -4.45 16.72 2.73
N GLU A 55 -3.12 16.86 2.78
CA GLU A 55 -2.34 17.49 1.72
C GLU A 55 -2.45 16.72 0.41
N LEU A 56 -2.21 15.40 0.44
CA LEU A 56 -2.33 14.53 -0.74
C LEU A 56 -3.75 14.52 -1.29
N LEU A 57 -4.77 14.45 -0.43
CA LEU A 57 -6.17 14.52 -0.86
C LEU A 57 -6.50 15.85 -1.54
N SER A 58 -5.92 16.95 -1.07
CA SER A 58 -6.12 18.27 -1.66
C SER A 58 -5.43 18.39 -3.02
N GLN A 59 -4.20 17.89 -3.12
CA GLN A 59 -3.41 17.90 -4.36
C GLN A 59 -4.06 17.09 -5.48
N TYR A 60 -4.62 15.93 -5.16
CA TYR A 60 -5.22 15.02 -6.14
C TYR A 60 -6.72 15.22 -6.36
N SER A 61 -7.32 16.23 -5.74
CA SER A 61 -8.75 16.45 -5.85
C SER A 61 -9.17 16.99 -7.21
N LYS A 62 -10.23 16.39 -7.76
CA LYS A 62 -10.80 16.72 -9.06
C LYS A 62 -12.33 16.72 -8.99
N ALA A 63 -12.95 17.50 -9.87
CA ALA A 63 -14.38 17.41 -10.12
C ALA A 63 -14.63 16.22 -11.04
N SER A 64 -15.58 15.36 -10.65
CA SER A 64 -16.03 14.22 -11.45
C SER A 64 -17.47 14.43 -11.89
N LYS A 65 -17.86 13.75 -12.98
CA LYS A 65 -19.21 13.79 -13.51
C LYS A 65 -19.71 12.38 -13.76
N TYR A 66 -21.00 12.17 -13.52
CA TYR A 66 -21.66 10.91 -13.81
C TYR A 66 -23.06 11.16 -14.34
N THR A 67 -23.54 10.22 -15.15
CA THR A 67 -24.86 10.30 -15.76
C THR A 67 -25.85 9.51 -14.92
N VAL A 68 -26.97 10.15 -14.58
CA VAL A 68 -28.10 9.51 -13.90
C VAL A 68 -29.27 9.50 -14.86
N HIS A 69 -29.83 8.31 -15.08
CA HIS A 69 -31.08 8.19 -15.81
C HIS A 69 -32.25 8.54 -14.87
N ASN A 70 -32.91 9.67 -15.12
CA ASN A 70 -34.10 10.07 -14.39
C ASN A 70 -35.31 9.34 -14.99
N LYS A 71 -35.84 8.36 -14.25
CA LYS A 71 -36.99 7.54 -14.68
C LYS A 71 -38.29 8.33 -14.81
N THR A 72 -38.38 9.48 -14.15
CA THR A 72 -39.60 10.31 -14.14
C THR A 72 -39.68 11.17 -15.39
N THR A 73 -38.55 11.72 -15.84
CA THR A 73 -38.46 12.56 -17.04
C THR A 73 -38.00 11.78 -18.27
N ASN A 74 -37.58 10.52 -18.12
CA ASN A 74 -36.92 9.69 -19.13
C ASN A 74 -35.73 10.38 -19.82
N GLN A 75 -35.02 11.21 -19.06
CA GLN A 75 -33.86 11.96 -19.54
C GLN A 75 -32.60 11.56 -18.77
N PHE A 76 -31.45 11.70 -19.43
CA PHE A 76 -30.15 11.55 -18.79
C PHE A 76 -29.71 12.89 -18.25
N GLU A 77 -29.55 12.97 -16.92
CA GLU A 77 -29.02 14.15 -16.24
C GLU A 77 -27.54 13.93 -15.93
N VAL A 78 -26.72 14.92 -16.23
CA VAL A 78 -25.31 14.93 -15.83
C VAL A 78 -25.21 15.58 -14.46
N LYS A 79 -24.75 14.82 -13.46
CA LYS A 79 -24.47 15.34 -12.12
C LYS A 79 -22.99 15.53 -11.94
N TYR A 80 -22.64 16.59 -11.23
CA TYR A 80 -21.27 16.94 -10.86
C TYR A 80 -21.03 16.58 -9.40
N LEU A 81 -19.88 15.98 -9.13
CA LEU A 81 -19.37 15.68 -7.80
C LEU A 81 -18.06 16.43 -7.64
N ASP A 82 -18.07 17.42 -6.77
CA ASP A 82 -16.85 18.12 -6.38
C ASP A 82 -16.08 17.30 -5.32
N ASN A 83 -14.79 17.57 -5.17
CA ASN A 83 -13.94 16.94 -4.16
C ASN A 83 -13.84 15.41 -4.26
N THR A 84 -13.67 14.90 -5.48
CA THR A 84 -13.45 13.47 -5.72
C THR A 84 -12.02 13.16 -6.13
N LEU A 85 -11.62 11.90 -5.99
CA LEU A 85 -10.34 11.37 -6.45
C LEU A 85 -10.57 10.24 -7.44
N ASP A 86 -9.82 10.26 -8.53
CA ASP A 86 -9.78 9.19 -9.53
C ASP A 86 -8.94 8.00 -9.05
N PHE A 87 -9.22 6.82 -9.61
CA PHE A 87 -8.51 5.59 -9.24
C PHE A 87 -6.97 5.71 -9.30
N PRO A 88 -6.34 6.32 -10.33
CA PRO A 88 -4.89 6.49 -10.36
C PRO A 88 -4.35 7.28 -9.17
N SER A 89 -5.07 8.31 -8.73
CA SER A 89 -4.69 9.12 -7.57
C SER A 89 -4.82 8.32 -6.28
N VAL A 90 -5.92 7.58 -6.11
CA VAL A 90 -6.11 6.70 -4.93
C VAL A 90 -5.03 5.61 -4.87
N LEU A 91 -4.68 5.02 -6.02
CA LEU A 91 -3.59 4.06 -6.11
C LEU A 91 -2.24 4.68 -5.73
N GLY A 92 -1.97 5.90 -6.20
CA GLY A 92 -0.77 6.66 -5.84
C GLY A 92 -0.66 6.90 -4.33
N ILE A 93 -1.74 7.40 -3.72
CA ILE A 93 -1.81 7.66 -2.26
C ILE A 93 -1.62 6.36 -1.48
N THR A 94 -2.29 5.28 -1.89
CA THR A 94 -2.19 3.98 -1.20
C THR A 94 -0.77 3.44 -1.25
N VAL A 95 -0.11 3.51 -2.41
CA VAL A 95 1.27 3.03 -2.57
C VAL A 95 2.26 3.89 -1.79
N HIS A 96 2.02 5.21 -1.69
CA HIS A 96 2.84 6.10 -0.87
C HIS A 96 2.86 5.65 0.60
N PHE A 97 1.69 5.36 1.17
CA PHE A 97 1.59 4.89 2.55
C PHE A 97 2.12 3.47 2.74
N LEU A 98 1.85 2.54 1.80
CA LEU A 98 2.43 1.18 1.84
C LEU A 98 3.96 1.21 1.85
N LYS A 99 4.56 2.00 0.95
CA LYS A 99 6.02 2.18 0.90
C LYS A 99 6.56 2.73 2.22
N LYS A 100 5.86 3.69 2.84
CA LYS A 100 6.23 4.26 4.13
C LYS A 100 6.25 3.21 5.25
N ILE A 101 5.28 2.30 5.25
CA ILE A 101 5.20 1.20 6.23
C ILE A 101 6.30 0.18 5.97
N GLU A 102 6.54 -0.22 4.72
CA GLU A 102 7.65 -1.12 4.38
C GLU A 102 9.01 -0.55 4.79
N CYS A 103 9.24 0.75 4.58
CA CYS A 103 10.47 1.42 5.01
C CYS A 103 10.61 1.48 6.55
N LYS A 104 9.51 1.60 7.30
CA LYS A 104 9.54 1.51 8.78
C LYS A 104 9.81 0.08 9.26
N GLY A 105 9.29 -0.93 8.56
CA GLY A 105 9.49 -2.35 8.90
C GLY A 105 10.87 -2.90 8.51
N GLN A 106 11.51 -2.34 7.49
CA GLN A 106 12.86 -2.68 7.10
C GLN A 106 13.88 -1.93 7.96
N ASN A 107 14.30 -2.55 9.05
CA ASN A 107 15.53 -2.18 9.75
C ASN A 107 16.73 -2.37 8.81
N PHE A 108 17.08 -1.35 8.02
CA PHE A 108 18.26 -1.36 7.14
C PHE A 108 19.57 -1.63 7.89
N PHE A 109 19.60 -1.37 9.20
CA PHE A 109 20.76 -1.59 10.07
C PHE A 109 20.83 -3.00 10.68
N SER A 110 19.75 -3.79 10.68
CA SER A 110 19.73 -5.09 11.39
C SER A 110 20.15 -6.28 10.52
N GLY A 111 20.37 -6.09 9.22
CA GLY A 111 20.78 -7.19 8.32
C GLY A 111 19.83 -8.39 8.36
N GLN A 112 18.56 -8.23 8.74
CA GLN A 112 17.61 -9.35 8.90
C GLN A 112 17.07 -9.89 7.55
N THR A 113 17.86 -9.79 6.48
CA THR A 113 17.81 -10.67 5.31
C THR A 113 18.81 -11.84 5.42
N VAL A 114 19.38 -12.11 6.61
CA VAL A 114 20.06 -13.39 6.85
C VAL A 114 19.02 -14.42 7.30
N VAL A 115 18.70 -15.37 6.40
CA VAL A 115 18.06 -16.64 6.76
C VAL A 115 18.79 -17.19 7.98
N LYS A 116 18.11 -17.29 9.13
CA LYS A 116 18.72 -17.83 10.33
C LYS A 116 18.81 -19.33 10.14
N ASN A 117 19.89 -19.97 10.59
CA ASN A 117 20.01 -21.44 10.56
C ASN A 117 18.86 -22.17 11.30
N LYS A 118 18.02 -21.44 12.05
CA LYS A 118 16.81 -21.94 12.71
C LYS A 118 15.60 -22.06 11.78
N ASP A 119 15.64 -21.45 10.60
CA ASP A 119 14.56 -21.43 9.62
C ASP A 119 14.52 -22.72 8.77
N PHE A 120 15.52 -23.60 8.92
CA PHE A 120 15.53 -24.94 8.32
C PHE A 120 15.14 -26.01 9.37
N PRO A 121 14.04 -26.75 9.18
CA PRO A 121 13.70 -27.86 10.05
C PRO A 121 14.57 -29.08 9.70
N GLY A 122 15.77 -29.17 10.27
CA GLY A 122 16.63 -30.33 10.01
C GLY A 122 18.03 -30.31 10.60
N LYS A 123 18.16 -30.95 11.77
CA LYS A 123 19.39 -31.49 12.41
C LYS A 123 20.38 -30.49 13.01
N ASN A 124 20.42 -30.53 14.35
CA ASN A 124 21.60 -30.21 15.15
C ASN A 124 22.83 -30.92 14.56
N GLN A 125 23.67 -30.20 13.82
CA GLN A 125 25.05 -30.60 13.60
C GLN A 125 25.92 -29.72 14.50
N SER A 126 26.34 -30.30 15.62
CA SER A 126 27.44 -29.80 16.42
C SER A 126 28.70 -29.75 15.54
N ILE A 127 29.13 -28.55 15.14
CA ILE A 127 30.47 -28.36 14.59
C ILE A 127 31.44 -28.42 15.76
N SER A 128 31.78 -29.64 16.17
CA SER A 128 32.99 -29.90 16.92
C SER A 128 34.16 -29.79 15.95
N HIS A 129 34.77 -28.61 15.85
CA HIS A 129 36.12 -28.49 15.33
C HIS A 129 37.08 -28.24 16.49
N ASP A 130 37.37 -29.33 17.20
CA ASP A 130 38.61 -29.49 17.93
C ASP A 130 39.70 -29.83 16.90
N ARG A 131 40.50 -28.83 16.49
CA ARG A 131 41.79 -29.06 15.83
C ARG A 131 42.81 -28.06 16.34
N ARG A 132 43.48 -28.51 17.39
CA ARG A 132 44.75 -28.07 17.95
C ARG A 132 45.74 -27.58 16.89
N ASP A 133 46.43 -26.52 17.28
CA ASP A 133 47.79 -26.14 16.93
C ASP A 133 48.60 -27.12 16.08
N SER A 134 49.07 -26.64 14.93
CA SER A 134 50.24 -27.20 14.23
C SER A 134 50.88 -26.14 13.33
N LYS A 135 51.65 -25.26 13.97
CA LYS A 135 52.94 -24.71 13.55
C LYS A 135 53.13 -24.28 12.08
N ARG A 136 53.30 -22.96 11.93
CA ARG A 136 54.37 -22.26 11.16
C ARG A 136 55.28 -23.16 10.31
N LYS A 137 55.32 -22.87 9.01
CA LYS A 137 56.59 -22.64 8.29
C LYS A 137 56.42 -21.49 7.30
N LEU A 138 57.08 -20.37 7.62
CA LEU A 138 57.69 -19.49 6.63
C LEU A 138 58.80 -20.29 5.95
N TYR A 139 58.82 -20.32 4.62
CA TYR A 139 59.97 -20.03 3.75
C TYR A 139 59.45 -20.01 2.31
#